data_AF-A0A453QW43-F1
#
_entry.id   AF-A0A453QW43-F1
#
_cell.length_a   1.000
_cell.length_b   1.000
_cell.length_c   1.000
_cell.angle_alpha   90.00
_cell.angle_beta   90.00
_cell.angle_gamma   90.00
#
_symmetry.space_group_name_H-M   'P 1'
#
loop_
_entity.id
_entity.type
_entity.pdbx_description
1 polymer ?
#
loop_
_entity_poly.entity_id
_entity_poly.type
_entity_poly.pdbx_seq_one_letter_code
_entity_poly.pdbx_strand_id
1 'polypeptide(L)'
;MSYCGNGWAVFILSAEGAVRNVTLKQPASSRGTVIYEGYFDIVCLSGVYLLSKSNGLSTLKGGFSISLVGHDGCLFGGGLAGPLIAASPVQCAGGHWKFSN
;
A
#
# COMPACT_ATOMS: atom_id res chain seq x y z
N MET A 1 4.09 -6.76 22.26
CA MET A 1 4.37 -7.71 21.17
C MET A 1 5.88 -7.68 20.95
N SER A 2 6.64 -8.68 21.40
CA SER A 2 8.09 -8.69 21.18
C SER A 2 8.40 -9.28 19.80
N TYR A 3 9.31 -8.63 19.08
CA TYR A 3 9.88 -9.17 17.85
C TYR A 3 11.00 -10.13 18.25
N CYS A 4 10.79 -11.44 18.09
CA CYS A 4 11.85 -12.43 18.23
C CYS A 4 12.39 -12.76 16.84
N GLY A 5 13.30 -11.93 16.32
CA GLY A 5 13.94 -12.15 15.02
C GLY A 5 14.49 -10.88 14.35
N ASN A 6 15.48 -11.07 13.47
CA ASN A 6 15.99 -10.02 12.58
C ASN A 6 14.93 -9.69 11.51
N GLY A 7 14.68 -8.40 11.26
CA GLY A 7 13.63 -7.97 10.34
C GLY A 7 13.90 -6.64 9.65
N TRP A 8 13.04 -6.29 8.70
CA TRP A 8 13.02 -4.96 8.09
C TRP A 8 11.60 -4.44 7.91
N ALA A 9 11.42 -3.13 8.09
CA ALA A 9 10.21 -2.42 7.70
C ALA A 9 10.49 -1.65 6.40
N VAL A 10 9.51 -1.55 5.52
CA VAL A 10 9.45 -0.50 4.50
C VAL A 10 8.16 0.26 4.71
N PHE A 11 8.23 1.58 4.63
CA PHE A 11 7.08 2.44 4.76
C PHE A 11 7.08 3.49 3.65
N ILE A 12 5.88 3.86 3.22
CA ILE A 12 5.62 4.97 2.31
C ILE A 12 4.87 6.02 3.11
N LEU A 13 5.37 7.24 3.08
CA LEU A 13 4.76 8.40 3.77
C LEU A 13 3.83 9.16 2.83
N SER A 14 4.23 9.27 1.56
CA SER A 14 3.45 9.89 0.49
C SER A 14 3.85 9.36 -0.87
N ALA A 15 2.95 9.44 -1.84
CA ALA A 15 3.28 9.32 -3.25
C ALA A 15 2.40 10.26 -4.07
N GLU A 16 2.94 10.71 -5.20
CA GLU A 16 2.31 11.61 -6.14
C GLU A 16 2.50 11.07 -7.56
N GLY A 17 1.46 11.14 -8.37
CA GLY A 17 1.45 10.66 -9.75
C GLY A 17 0.12 9.98 -10.08
N ALA A 18 0.00 9.44 -11.29
CA ALA A 18 -1.22 8.80 -11.77
C ALA A 18 -1.06 7.28 -11.82
N VAL A 19 -2.13 6.57 -11.47
CA VAL A 19 -2.22 5.11 -11.54
C VAL A 19 -3.41 4.70 -12.40
N ARG A 20 -3.30 3.50 -12.97
CA ARG A 20 -4.40 2.82 -13.63
C ARG A 20 -4.75 1.54 -12.90
N ASN A 21 -6.03 1.18 -12.96
CA ASN A 21 -6.55 -0.11 -12.52
C ASN A 21 -6.15 -0.47 -11.08
N VAL A 22 -6.90 0.06 -10.12
CA VAL A 22 -6.55 -0.05 -8.69
C VAL A 22 -7.45 -1.03 -7.99
N THR A 23 -6.83 -1.97 -7.28
CA THR A 23 -7.54 -3.01 -6.52
C THR A 23 -7.54 -2.68 -5.03
N LEU A 24 -8.70 -2.23 -4.52
CA LEU A 24 -8.88 -1.81 -3.12
C LEU A 24 -9.69 -2.83 -2.32
N LYS A 25 -9.32 -2.99 -1.06
CA LYS A 25 -10.06 -3.77 -0.07
C LYS A 25 -11.16 -2.90 0.54
N GLN A 26 -12.42 -3.24 0.26
CA GLN A 26 -13.55 -2.54 0.86
C GLN A 26 -13.78 -2.99 2.32
N PRO A 27 -13.92 -2.05 3.28
CA PRO A 27 -14.19 -2.39 4.68
C PRO A 27 -15.62 -2.89 4.93
N ALA A 28 -16.56 -2.62 4.04
CA ALA A 28 -18.00 -2.85 4.26
C ALA A 28 -18.56 -4.16 3.67
N SER A 29 -17.78 -4.93 2.89
CA SER A 29 -18.27 -6.16 2.26
C SER A 29 -17.57 -7.38 2.82
N SER A 30 -18.36 -8.34 3.31
CA SER A 30 -17.91 -9.65 3.80
C SER A 30 -17.18 -10.47 2.72
N ARG A 31 -17.21 -10.03 1.45
CA ARG A 31 -16.50 -10.64 0.32
C ARG A 31 -16.08 -9.57 -0.68
N GLY A 32 -14.78 -9.33 -0.79
CA GLY A 32 -14.21 -8.92 -2.08
C GLY A 32 -13.41 -7.62 -2.08
N THR A 33 -12.26 -7.73 -2.70
CA THR A 33 -11.54 -6.63 -3.33
C THR A 33 -12.36 -6.04 -4.46
N VAL A 34 -12.37 -4.72 -4.58
CA VAL A 34 -12.98 -4.01 -5.71
C VAL A 34 -11.88 -3.49 -6.61
N ILE A 35 -12.06 -3.72 -7.91
CA ILE A 35 -11.15 -3.23 -8.95
C ILE A 35 -11.79 -1.99 -9.55
N TYR A 36 -11.10 -0.86 -9.40
CA TYR A 36 -11.44 0.40 -10.04
C TYR A 36 -10.66 0.49 -11.34
N GLU A 37 -11.34 0.27 -12.46
CA GLU A 37 -10.77 0.40 -13.81
C GLU A 37 -10.83 1.87 -14.25
N GLY A 38 -9.73 2.41 -14.77
CA GLY A 38 -9.65 3.82 -15.18
C GLY A 38 -8.29 4.46 -14.86
N TYR A 39 -8.22 5.77 -15.04
CA TYR A 39 -7.06 6.61 -14.73
C TYR A 39 -7.37 7.49 -13.53
N PHE A 40 -6.48 7.46 -12.55
CA PHE A 40 -6.71 8.11 -11.26
C PHE A 40 -5.43 8.74 -10.74
N ASP A 41 -5.52 9.96 -10.25
CA ASP A 41 -4.41 10.66 -9.60
C ASP A 41 -4.30 10.26 -8.14
N ILE A 42 -3.08 9.93 -7.71
CA ILE A 42 -2.76 9.66 -6.31
C ILE A 42 -2.79 10.98 -5.55
N VAL A 43 -3.75 11.08 -4.64
CA VAL A 43 -3.83 12.19 -3.69
C VAL A 43 -2.97 11.89 -2.46
N CYS A 44 -2.99 10.63 -2.02
CA CYS A 44 -2.20 10.20 -0.86
C CYS A 44 -1.97 8.69 -0.93
N LEU A 45 -0.74 8.26 -0.65
CA LEU A 45 -0.37 6.86 -0.45
C LEU A 45 0.45 6.76 0.82
N SER A 46 -0.01 5.97 1.78
CA SER A 46 0.71 5.77 3.03
C SER A 46 0.58 4.35 3.54
N GLY A 47 1.57 3.89 4.29
CA GLY A 47 1.49 2.62 4.99
C GLY A 47 2.83 1.98 5.23
N VAL A 48 2.79 0.78 5.77
CA VAL A 48 3.99 0.05 6.22
C VAL A 48 3.83 -1.43 5.94
N TYR A 49 4.91 -2.03 5.45
CA TYR A 49 5.11 -3.46 5.43
C TYR A 49 6.27 -3.82 6.34
N LEU A 50 6.02 -4.80 7.21
CA LEU A 50 6.96 -5.37 8.13
C LEU A 50 7.29 -6.78 7.64
N LEU A 51 8.56 -7.01 7.30
CA LEU A 51 9.09 -8.34 7.11
C LEU A 51 9.86 -8.75 8.37
N SER A 52 9.36 -9.77 9.06
CA SER A 52 10.07 -10.41 10.15
C SER A 52 10.56 -11.78 9.72
N LYS A 53 11.82 -12.11 10.02
CA LYS A 53 12.36 -13.46 9.84
C LYS A 53 12.58 -14.07 11.22
N SER A 54 11.75 -15.05 11.56
CA SER A 54 11.82 -15.77 12.83
C SER A 54 11.90 -17.27 12.56
N ASN A 55 12.90 -17.96 13.10
CA ASN A 55 13.11 -19.42 12.95
C ASN A 55 12.98 -19.97 11.52
N GLY A 56 13.50 -19.24 10.51
CA GLY A 56 13.44 -19.66 9.10
C GLY A 56 12.10 -19.37 8.40
N LEU A 57 11.07 -18.96 9.14
CA LEU A 57 9.81 -18.48 8.60
C LEU A 57 9.86 -16.96 8.41
N SER A 58 9.54 -16.48 7.20
CA SER A 58 9.36 -15.07 6.91
C SER A 58 7.87 -14.72 7.00
N THR A 59 7.49 -13.80 7.88
CA THR A 59 6.13 -13.27 7.95
C THR A 59 6.10 -11.85 7.41
N LEU A 60 5.15 -11.59 6.52
CA LEU A 60 4.86 -10.26 5.99
C LEU A 60 3.59 -9.76 6.66
N LYS A 61 3.68 -8.67 7.42
CA LYS A 61 2.53 -8.01 8.04
C LYS A 61 2.49 -6.56 7.62
N GLY A 62 1.30 -6.05 7.36
CA GLY A 62 1.11 -4.65 6.98
C GLY A 62 0.24 -4.48 5.76
N GLY A 63 0.25 -3.27 5.24
CA GLY A 63 -0.58 -2.85 4.12
C GLY A 63 -0.34 -1.37 3.83
N PHE A 64 -0.68 -0.99 2.61
CA PHE A 64 -0.76 0.41 2.22
C PHE A 64 -2.23 0.81 2.08
N SER A 65 -2.51 2.05 2.45
CA SER A 65 -3.78 2.72 2.19
C SER A 65 -3.53 3.81 1.15
N ILE A 66 -4.45 3.94 0.22
CA ILE A 66 -4.37 4.91 -0.86
C ILE A 66 -5.66 5.71 -0.96
N SER A 67 -5.54 6.96 -1.37
CA SER A 67 -6.63 7.84 -1.75
C SER A 67 -6.33 8.39 -3.14
N LEU A 68 -7.35 8.30 -3.99
CA LEU A 68 -7.27 8.53 -5.42
C LEU A 68 -8.41 9.44 -5.85
N VAL A 69 -8.14 10.29 -6.84
CA VAL A 69 -9.16 11.12 -7.48
C VAL A 69 -9.25 10.76 -8.95
N GLY A 70 -10.47 10.55 -9.44
CA GLY A 70 -10.72 10.36 -10.86
C GLY A 70 -10.78 11.69 -11.58
N HIS A 71 -10.68 11.65 -12.91
CA HIS A 71 -10.86 12.82 -13.76
C HIS A 71 -12.24 13.51 -13.57
N ASP A 72 -13.24 12.75 -13.13
CA ASP A 72 -14.58 13.26 -12.80
C ASP A 72 -14.63 14.05 -11.47
N GLY A 73 -13.49 14.19 -10.76
CA GLY A 73 -13.39 14.84 -9.46
C GLY A 73 -13.84 13.97 -8.27
N CYS A 74 -14.27 12.73 -8.54
CA CYS A 74 -14.69 11.78 -7.51
C CYS A 74 -13.46 11.24 -6.76
N LEU A 75 -13.47 11.39 -5.42
CA LEU A 75 -12.46 10.83 -4.53
C LEU A 75 -12.88 9.45 -4.02
N PHE A 76 -11.96 8.49 -4.04
CA PHE A 76 -12.15 7.15 -3.48
C PHE A 76 -10.85 6.64 -2.88
N GLY A 77 -10.94 5.67 -1.96
CA GLY A 77 -9.77 5.20 -1.24
C GLY A 77 -10.03 3.94 -0.44
N GLY A 78 -8.95 3.36 0.06
CA GLY A 78 -9.00 2.11 0.81
C GLY A 78 -7.63 1.44 0.94
N GLY A 79 -7.61 0.28 1.59
CA GLY A 79 -6.40 -0.54 1.66
C GLY A 79 -6.11 -1.18 0.31
N LEU A 80 -4.85 -1.19 -0.12
CA LEU A 80 -4.44 -1.94 -1.30
C LEU A 80 -4.59 -3.44 -1.05
N ALA A 81 -5.15 -4.15 -2.02
CA ALA A 81 -5.21 -5.60 -2.00
C ALA A 81 -4.78 -6.23 -3.32
N GLY A 82 -4.14 -5.43 -4.19
CA GLY A 82 -3.46 -5.87 -5.39
C GLY A 82 -2.31 -4.92 -5.75
N PRO A 83 -1.61 -5.19 -6.86
CA PRO A 83 -0.56 -4.31 -7.36
C PRO A 83 -1.14 -2.97 -7.84
N LEU A 84 -0.32 -1.93 -7.76
CA LEU A 84 -0.59 -0.63 -8.38
C LEU A 84 0.19 -0.52 -9.68
N ILE A 85 -0.48 -0.10 -10.75
CA ILE A 85 0.15 0.12 -12.04
C ILE A 85 0.25 1.63 -12.29
N ALA A 86 1.47 2.14 -12.39
CA ALA A 86 1.72 3.53 -12.72
C ALA A 86 1.25 3.84 -14.15
N ALA A 87 0.44 4.88 -14.30
CA ALA A 87 0.04 5.44 -15.59
C ALA A 87 0.96 6.60 -16.01
N SER A 88 1.59 7.27 -15.04
CA SER A 88 2.60 8.32 -15.23
C SER A 88 3.78 8.10 -14.27
N PRO A 89 4.89 8.86 -14.37
CA PRO A 89 5.96 8.80 -13.39
C PRO A 89 5.42 9.08 -11.98
N VAL A 90 5.48 8.09 -11.09
CA VAL A 90 5.06 8.21 -9.69
C VAL A 90 6.27 8.51 -8.83
N GLN A 91 6.24 9.64 -8.13
CA GLN A 91 7.22 9.99 -7.11
C GLN A 91 6.71 9.48 -5.76
N CYS A 92 7.55 8.77 -5.01
CA CYS A 92 7.19 8.28 -3.69
C CYS A 92 8.26 8.64 -2.66
N ALA A 93 7.79 9.10 -1.51
CA ALA A 93 8.61 9.37 -0.34
C ALA A 93 8.41 8.25 0.67
N GLY A 94 9.49 7.57 1.02
CA GLY A 94 9.45 6.43 1.92
C GLY A 94 10.83 6.10 2.46
N GLY A 95 10.86 5.09 3.32
CA GLY A 95 12.09 4.64 3.93
C GLY A 95 12.01 3.17 4.29
N HIS A 96 13.13 2.67 4.81
CA HIS A 96 13.20 1.34 5.38
C HIS A 96 13.88 1.41 6.75
N TRP A 97 13.47 0.50 7.63
CA TRP A 97 14.08 0.34 8.94
C TRP A 97 14.56 -1.10 9.09
N LYS A 98 15.69 -1.31 9.77
CA LYS A 98 16.19 -2.66 10.06
C LYS A 98 16.07 -2.91 11.57
N PHE A 99 15.36 -3.98 11.92
CA PHE A 99 15.27 -4.45 13.30
C PHE A 99 16.39 -5.46 13.54
N SER A 100 17.26 -5.16 14.49
CA SER A 100 18.30 -6.06 15.00
C SER A 100 18.09 -6.22 16.50
N ASN A 101 18.18 -7.45 16.99
CA ASN A 101 18.28 -7.75 18.41
C ASN A 101 19.72 -7.59 18.90
#